data_AF-A0A520USE8-F1
#
_entry.id   AF-A0A520USE8-F1
#
_cell.length_a   1.000
_cell.length_b   1.000
_cell.length_c   1.000
_cell.angle_alpha   90.00
_cell.angle_beta   90.00
_cell.angle_gamma   90.00
#
_symmetry.space_group_name_H-M   'P 1'
#
loop_
_entity.id
_entity.type
_entity.pdbx_description
1 polymer ?
#
loop_
_entity_poly.entity_id
_entity_poly.type
_entity_poly.pdbx_seq_one_letter_code
_entity_poly.pdbx_strand_id
1 'polypeptide(L)'
;MGNWGFMGQASHVLWFDEVGREDALAVGGKGASLGEMYRNLRGSGVDVPNGYCTTSDSYREFVGTEVPPGTWEQIPEVDGVEGIRALAIIQRTLSEALRACIEGADQNDSLEMHGRAELARSLVIETPVPEVISNSICLAYRQLCEQYGKGTDVAVRSSATTEDSEDASFAGQYESFLNIHGENSVVLHWRKCVASQFTERAICYQLDRGMDPLASPLCVVVMKMVRSDQASSGVMFTIDPDSGHDGVVHIAASYGLGELIVQGTVSPDTYTVWKEGLLKDKFAIVHRHLGSKDQRMVYASDGVRATIVEEVPFSERRDWALSSEECKRLANMALRIEHHYGMPMDIEWAKDGVAGRLFIVQARPETVHAKTSHGLIRYEMDRALIDRLKKDSVLATGQAVGKRIGSGPIRTYGSYKEVLERRRALQKRLA
;
A
#
# COMPACT_ATOMS: atom_id res chain seq x y z
N MET A 1 -11.75 -16.95 35.41
CA MET A 1 -13.15 -16.48 35.30
C MET A 1 -13.14 -15.44 34.20
N GLY A 2 -13.33 -15.77 32.94
CA GLY A 2 -14.45 -16.46 32.34
C GLY A 2 -15.06 -15.46 31.37
N ASN A 3 -14.71 -15.55 30.08
CA ASN A 3 -15.40 -14.81 29.02
C ASN A 3 -15.60 -15.74 27.83
N TRP A 4 -16.24 -16.89 28.10
CA TRP A 4 -16.84 -17.75 27.10
C TRP A 4 -18.30 -17.30 26.91
N GLY A 5 -18.48 -16.15 26.27
CA GLY A 5 -19.80 -15.54 26.19
C GLY A 5 -19.93 -14.50 25.10
N PHE A 6 -19.55 -14.81 23.86
CA PHE A 6 -20.08 -14.17 22.64
C PHE A 6 -19.83 -15.10 21.42
N MET A 7 -20.34 -16.33 21.45
CA MET A 7 -20.59 -17.07 20.20
C MET A 7 -21.97 -16.63 19.70
N GLY A 8 -22.03 -15.64 18.81
CA GLY A 8 -23.29 -15.25 18.16
C GLY A 8 -23.38 -13.87 17.51
N GLN A 9 -22.40 -12.98 17.67
CA GLN A 9 -22.35 -11.69 16.96
C GLN A 9 -20.99 -11.58 16.25
N ALA A 10 -21.00 -11.43 14.93
CA ALA A 10 -19.77 -11.21 14.17
C ALA A 10 -19.11 -9.91 14.67
N SER A 11 -17.85 -10.00 15.11
CA SER A 11 -17.14 -8.80 15.57
C SER A 11 -16.78 -7.93 14.36
N HIS A 12 -17.17 -6.66 14.38
CA HIS A 12 -16.85 -5.71 13.30
C HIS A 12 -15.40 -5.24 13.32
N VAL A 13 -14.73 -5.42 14.45
CA VAL A 13 -13.34 -5.04 14.69
C VAL A 13 -12.61 -6.19 15.37
N LEU A 14 -11.37 -6.43 14.97
CA LEU A 14 -10.44 -7.35 15.63
C LEU A 14 -9.09 -6.65 15.80
N TRP A 15 -8.52 -6.72 17.00
CA TRP A 15 -7.23 -6.14 17.34
C TRP A 15 -6.06 -6.97 16.80
N PHE A 16 -4.89 -6.34 16.67
CA PHE A 16 -3.69 -7.05 16.24
C PHE A 16 -3.27 -8.20 17.16
N ASP A 17 -3.61 -8.15 18.45
CA ASP A 17 -3.38 -9.28 19.37
C ASP A 17 -4.43 -10.40 19.28
N GLU A 18 -5.51 -10.18 18.53
CA GLU A 18 -6.60 -11.15 18.31
C GLU A 18 -6.48 -11.92 16.98
N VAL A 19 -5.72 -11.39 16.00
CA VAL A 19 -5.62 -11.98 14.65
C VAL A 19 -4.21 -12.44 14.28
N GLY A 20 -4.11 -13.47 13.45
CA GLY A 20 -2.85 -13.97 12.91
C GLY A 20 -2.96 -14.29 11.43
N ARG A 21 -1.95 -14.98 10.89
CA ARG A 21 -1.83 -15.28 9.45
C ARG A 21 -3.02 -16.05 8.86
N GLU A 22 -3.71 -16.83 9.69
CA GLU A 22 -4.83 -17.69 9.27
C GLU A 22 -6.14 -16.89 9.12
N ASP A 23 -6.18 -15.66 9.63
CA ASP A 23 -7.37 -14.80 9.65
C ASP A 23 -7.45 -13.88 8.41
N ALA A 24 -6.67 -14.15 7.35
CA ALA A 24 -6.63 -13.32 6.13
C ALA A 24 -8.01 -13.15 5.46
N LEU A 25 -8.89 -14.14 5.56
CA LEU A 25 -10.28 -14.02 5.05
C LEU A 25 -11.16 -13.12 5.93
N ALA A 26 -10.80 -12.93 7.20
CA ALA A 26 -11.52 -12.11 8.16
C ALA A 26 -11.04 -10.66 8.16
N VAL A 27 -9.75 -10.40 7.97
CA VAL A 27 -9.14 -9.05 8.10
C VAL A 27 -8.28 -8.59 6.91
N GLY A 28 -8.23 -9.38 5.85
CA GLY A 28 -7.35 -9.17 4.70
C GLY A 28 -5.88 -9.50 5.00
N GLY A 29 -5.08 -9.61 3.94
CA GLY A 29 -3.68 -10.03 4.01
C GLY A 29 -2.81 -9.14 4.89
N LYS A 30 -2.96 -7.80 4.77
CA LYS A 30 -2.18 -6.84 5.58
C LYS A 30 -2.55 -6.92 7.06
N GLY A 31 -3.84 -6.99 7.36
CA GLY A 31 -4.34 -7.13 8.74
C GLY A 31 -3.82 -8.41 9.40
N ALA A 32 -3.91 -9.53 8.70
CA ALA A 32 -3.42 -10.82 9.16
C ALA A 32 -1.89 -10.83 9.38
N SER A 33 -1.13 -10.26 8.44
CA SER A 33 0.34 -10.14 8.57
C SER A 33 0.74 -9.25 9.75
N LEU A 34 0.08 -8.11 9.95
CA LEU A 34 0.35 -7.22 11.08
C LEU A 34 0.04 -7.88 12.42
N GLY A 35 -1.10 -8.55 12.54
CA GLY A 35 -1.45 -9.27 13.77
C GLY A 35 -0.50 -10.44 14.07
N GLU A 36 -0.12 -11.19 13.03
CA GLU A 36 0.86 -12.27 13.13
C GLU A 36 2.18 -11.77 13.72
N MET A 37 2.73 -10.69 13.18
CA MET A 37 3.96 -10.08 13.71
C MET A 37 3.75 -9.50 15.11
N TYR A 38 2.63 -8.82 15.37
CA TYR A 38 2.35 -8.20 16.65
C TYR A 38 2.29 -9.22 17.79
N ARG A 39 1.61 -10.36 17.57
CA ARG A 39 1.49 -11.46 18.54
C ARG A 39 2.78 -12.23 18.74
N ASN A 40 3.42 -12.63 17.64
CA ASN A 40 4.45 -13.66 17.69
C ASN A 40 5.88 -13.07 17.72
N LEU A 41 6.09 -11.87 17.18
CA LEU A 41 7.44 -11.30 17.02
C LEU A 41 7.76 -10.15 17.95
N ARG A 42 6.77 -9.50 18.56
CA ARG A 42 7.00 -8.39 19.53
C ARG A 42 7.87 -8.81 20.72
N GLY A 43 7.60 -9.99 21.29
CA GLY A 43 8.42 -10.57 22.38
C GLY A 43 9.85 -10.91 21.94
N SER A 44 10.08 -11.01 20.64
CA SER A 44 11.38 -11.24 20.02
C SER A 44 11.99 -9.94 19.45
N GLY A 45 11.54 -8.75 19.87
CA GLY A 45 12.21 -7.50 19.47
C GLY A 45 11.92 -7.03 18.04
N VAL A 46 10.81 -7.47 17.44
CA VAL A 46 10.21 -6.80 16.28
C VAL A 46 9.11 -5.87 16.77
N ASP A 47 9.36 -4.57 16.72
CA ASP A 47 8.39 -3.57 17.16
C ASP A 47 7.37 -3.27 16.05
N VAL A 48 6.08 -3.48 16.32
CA VAL A 48 4.96 -3.15 15.42
C VAL A 48 4.04 -2.16 16.14
N PRO A 49 3.64 -1.03 15.52
CA PRO A 49 2.68 -0.11 16.11
C PRO A 49 1.33 -0.80 16.34
N ASN A 50 0.67 -0.53 17.46
CA ASN A 50 -0.60 -1.18 17.74
C ASN A 50 -1.73 -0.63 16.84
N GLY A 51 -2.79 -1.41 16.69
CA GLY A 51 -3.90 -1.12 15.82
C GLY A 51 -4.96 -2.22 15.84
N TYR A 52 -5.95 -2.04 15.00
CA TYR A 52 -7.04 -2.98 14.79
C TYR A 52 -7.44 -3.03 13.33
N CYS A 53 -8.16 -4.09 12.95
CA CYS A 53 -8.72 -4.29 11.63
C CYS A 53 -10.25 -4.24 11.72
N THR A 54 -10.89 -3.64 10.73
CA THR A 54 -12.30 -3.92 10.45
C THR A 54 -12.41 -5.22 9.67
N THR A 55 -13.46 -5.99 9.92
CA THR A 55 -13.60 -7.34 9.39
C THR A 55 -14.31 -7.40 8.04
N SER A 56 -14.20 -8.54 7.36
CA SER A 56 -14.95 -8.81 6.13
C SER A 56 -16.47 -8.79 6.38
N ASP A 57 -16.92 -9.08 7.60
CA ASP A 57 -18.32 -8.94 8.00
C ASP A 57 -18.78 -7.48 8.06
N SER A 58 -17.93 -6.56 8.55
CA SER A 58 -18.21 -5.11 8.47
C SER A 58 -18.40 -4.63 7.04
N TYR A 59 -17.57 -5.11 6.12
CA TYR A 59 -17.74 -4.80 4.71
C TYR A 59 -19.06 -5.37 4.17
N ARG A 60 -19.35 -6.65 4.42
CA ARG A 60 -20.57 -7.33 3.93
C ARG A 60 -21.84 -6.66 4.44
N GLU A 61 -21.89 -6.31 5.72
CA GLU A 61 -23.02 -5.62 6.31
C GLU A 61 -23.19 -4.22 5.72
N PHE A 62 -22.09 -3.48 5.53
CA PHE A 62 -22.15 -2.16 4.90
C PHE A 62 -22.65 -2.22 3.46
N VAL A 63 -22.13 -3.11 2.61
CA VAL A 63 -22.64 -3.25 1.24
C VAL A 63 -24.04 -3.87 1.19
N GLY A 64 -24.46 -4.58 2.24
CA GLY A 64 -25.82 -5.10 2.38
C GLY A 64 -26.86 -4.07 2.84
N THR A 65 -26.45 -2.87 3.25
CA THR A 65 -27.39 -1.86 3.76
C THR A 65 -28.29 -1.32 2.66
N GLU A 66 -29.50 -0.91 3.04
CA GLU A 66 -30.36 -0.14 2.17
C GLU A 66 -29.77 1.24 1.90
N VAL A 67 -29.85 1.71 0.66
CA VAL A 67 -29.39 3.06 0.29
C VAL A 67 -30.54 4.05 0.56
N PRO A 68 -30.40 4.98 1.52
CA PRO A 68 -31.45 5.95 1.79
C PRO A 68 -31.74 6.82 0.54
N PRO A 69 -33.00 7.17 0.25
CA PRO A 69 -33.33 7.97 -0.93
C PRO A 69 -32.56 9.29 -1.03
N GLY A 70 -32.30 9.97 0.10
CA GLY A 70 -31.54 11.22 0.15
C GLY A 70 -30.05 11.09 -0.18
N THR A 71 -29.48 9.88 -0.18
CA THR A 71 -28.08 9.64 -0.56
C THR A 71 -27.85 10.03 -2.02
N TRP A 72 -28.82 9.78 -2.90
CA TRP A 72 -28.70 10.09 -4.33
C TRP A 72 -28.67 11.59 -4.64
N GLU A 73 -29.15 12.45 -3.73
CA GLU A 73 -29.10 13.91 -3.87
C GLU A 73 -27.67 14.46 -3.69
N GLN A 74 -26.80 13.72 -2.99
CA GLN A 74 -25.40 14.11 -2.75
C GLN A 74 -24.44 13.58 -3.84
N ILE A 75 -24.89 12.62 -4.65
CA ILE A 75 -24.08 12.00 -5.69
C ILE A 75 -24.12 12.89 -6.94
N PRO A 76 -22.97 13.41 -7.44
CA PRO A 76 -22.92 14.22 -8.65
C PRO A 76 -23.55 13.51 -9.84
N GLU A 77 -24.21 14.26 -10.72
CA GLU A 77 -24.58 13.73 -12.04
C GLU A 77 -23.31 13.55 -12.86
N VAL A 78 -23.17 12.38 -13.47
CA VAL A 78 -21.99 11.99 -14.24
C VAL A 78 -22.46 11.78 -15.67
N ASP A 79 -21.89 12.53 -16.60
CA ASP A 79 -22.28 12.51 -18.02
C ASP A 79 -22.07 11.10 -18.62
N GLY A 80 -23.07 10.62 -19.37
CA GLY A 80 -22.96 9.36 -20.12
C GLY A 80 -23.27 8.10 -19.32
N VAL A 81 -23.66 8.22 -18.04
CA VAL A 81 -24.11 7.08 -17.21
C VAL A 81 -25.51 7.27 -16.63
N GLU A 82 -26.35 8.09 -17.25
CA GLU A 82 -27.70 8.44 -16.76
C GLU A 82 -28.60 7.19 -16.67
N GLY A 83 -28.54 6.32 -17.68
CA GLY A 83 -29.28 5.05 -17.69
C GLY A 83 -28.81 4.09 -16.59
N ILE A 84 -27.50 4.03 -16.34
CA ILE A 84 -26.89 3.20 -15.29
C ILE A 84 -27.29 3.72 -13.91
N ARG A 85 -27.26 5.04 -13.72
CA ARG A 85 -27.73 5.70 -12.50
C ARG A 85 -29.20 5.39 -12.22
N ALA A 86 -30.06 5.47 -13.24
CA ALA A 86 -31.48 5.13 -13.09
C ALA A 86 -31.69 3.66 -12.67
N LEU A 87 -30.89 2.74 -13.21
CA LEU A 87 -30.92 1.32 -12.81
C LEU A 87 -30.41 1.11 -11.38
N ALA A 88 -29.40 1.87 -10.94
CA ALA A 88 -28.85 1.77 -9.60
C ALA A 88 -29.80 2.33 -8.53
N ILE A 89 -30.53 3.41 -8.84
CA ILE A 89 -31.50 4.06 -7.93
C ILE A 89 -32.64 3.12 -7.51
N ILE A 90 -33.10 2.26 -8.42
CA ILE A 90 -34.22 1.35 -8.13
C ILE A 90 -33.80 0.11 -7.32
N GLN A 91 -32.50 -0.08 -7.08
CA GLN A 91 -32.01 -1.19 -6.28
C GLN A 91 -32.23 -0.91 -4.79
N ARG A 92 -32.39 -1.98 -4.01
CA ARG A 92 -32.68 -1.87 -2.59
C ARG A 92 -31.40 -1.66 -1.78
N THR A 93 -30.38 -2.46 -2.07
CA THR A 93 -29.13 -2.50 -1.29
C THR A 93 -27.98 -1.82 -2.03
N LEU A 94 -26.97 -1.38 -1.26
CA LEU A 94 -25.75 -0.82 -1.81
C LEU A 94 -25.06 -1.80 -2.77
N SER A 95 -25.00 -3.09 -2.43
CA SER A 95 -24.38 -4.12 -3.26
C SER A 95 -25.10 -4.32 -4.59
N GLU A 96 -26.44 -4.27 -4.62
CA GLU A 96 -27.20 -4.37 -5.87
C GLU A 96 -27.00 -3.13 -6.74
N ALA A 97 -27.02 -1.93 -6.13
CA ALA A 97 -26.75 -0.69 -6.83
C ALA A 97 -25.33 -0.64 -7.42
N LEU A 98 -24.32 -1.08 -6.66
CA LEU A 98 -22.94 -1.20 -7.14
C LEU A 98 -22.82 -2.23 -8.28
N ARG A 99 -23.56 -3.35 -8.20
CA ARG A 99 -23.60 -4.34 -9.28
C ARG A 99 -24.16 -3.71 -10.55
N ALA A 100 -25.25 -2.94 -10.46
CA ALA A 100 -25.81 -2.22 -11.60
C ALA A 100 -24.80 -1.23 -12.22
N CYS A 101 -23.97 -0.57 -11.41
CA CYS A 101 -22.92 0.34 -11.90
C CYS A 101 -21.83 -0.39 -12.72
N ILE A 102 -21.50 -1.63 -12.36
CA ILE A 102 -20.36 -2.38 -12.91
C ILE A 102 -20.79 -3.33 -14.03
N GLU A 103 -22.02 -3.85 -13.98
CA GLU A 103 -22.53 -4.82 -14.94
C GLU A 103 -22.58 -4.24 -16.36
N GLY A 104 -22.10 -5.03 -17.33
CA GLY A 104 -22.03 -4.62 -18.73
C GLY A 104 -20.92 -3.61 -19.06
N ALA A 105 -19.98 -3.35 -18.13
CA ALA A 105 -18.81 -2.51 -18.35
C ALA A 105 -17.98 -2.92 -19.60
N ASP A 106 -17.84 -2.01 -20.57
CA ASP A 106 -16.89 -2.17 -21.68
C ASP A 106 -15.53 -1.55 -21.30
N GLN A 107 -14.55 -2.42 -21.05
CA GLN A 107 -13.20 -2.02 -20.67
C GLN A 107 -12.44 -1.27 -21.79
N ASN A 108 -12.96 -1.28 -23.02
CA ASN A 108 -12.38 -0.54 -24.14
C ASN A 108 -12.91 0.90 -24.25
N ASP A 109 -14.03 1.22 -23.58
CA ASP A 109 -14.58 2.57 -23.47
C ASP A 109 -14.14 3.23 -22.15
N SER A 110 -13.03 3.95 -22.23
CA SER A 110 -12.46 4.67 -21.08
C SER A 110 -13.41 5.75 -20.52
N LEU A 111 -14.28 6.35 -21.33
CA LEU A 111 -15.18 7.41 -20.84
C LEU A 111 -16.33 6.79 -20.04
N GLU A 112 -16.94 5.74 -20.56
CA GLU A 112 -17.98 5.00 -19.85
C GLU A 112 -17.45 4.39 -18.55
N MET A 113 -16.27 3.77 -18.59
CA MET A 113 -15.64 3.17 -17.41
C MET A 113 -15.32 4.20 -16.33
N HIS A 114 -14.85 5.37 -16.72
CA HIS A 114 -14.61 6.46 -15.79
C HIS A 114 -15.91 6.87 -15.08
N GLY A 115 -16.99 7.07 -15.84
CA GLY A 115 -18.28 7.47 -15.26
C GLY A 115 -18.89 6.41 -14.34
N ARG A 116 -18.78 5.13 -14.71
CA ARG A 116 -19.22 4.00 -13.87
C ARG A 116 -18.45 3.93 -12.56
N ALA A 117 -17.12 4.07 -12.62
CA ALA A 117 -16.26 4.06 -11.45
C ALA A 117 -16.53 5.26 -10.53
N GLU A 118 -16.70 6.45 -11.09
CA GLU A 118 -17.04 7.67 -10.33
C GLU A 118 -18.40 7.54 -9.63
N LEU A 119 -19.41 7.03 -10.34
CA LEU A 119 -20.74 6.77 -9.77
C LEU A 119 -20.67 5.76 -8.62
N ALA A 120 -20.01 4.62 -8.83
CA ALA A 120 -19.85 3.58 -7.81
C ALA A 120 -19.11 4.10 -6.57
N ARG A 121 -18.00 4.84 -6.76
CA ARG A 121 -17.24 5.43 -5.65
C ARG A 121 -18.06 6.44 -4.87
N SER A 122 -18.75 7.33 -5.56
CA SER A 122 -19.60 8.34 -4.93
C SER A 122 -20.73 7.69 -4.16
N LEU A 123 -21.34 6.63 -4.69
CA LEU A 123 -22.35 5.86 -4.00
C LEU A 123 -21.82 5.25 -2.68
N VAL A 124 -20.64 4.65 -2.71
CA VAL A 124 -19.99 4.14 -1.49
C VAL A 124 -19.71 5.27 -0.50
N ILE A 125 -19.19 6.42 -0.96
CA ILE A 125 -18.83 7.56 -0.12
C ILE A 125 -20.07 8.22 0.49
N GLU A 126 -21.20 8.29 -0.22
CA GLU A 126 -22.39 8.97 0.28
C GLU A 126 -23.33 8.04 1.08
N THR A 127 -23.20 6.72 0.93
CA THR A 127 -24.01 5.77 1.71
C THR A 127 -23.63 5.85 3.20
N PRO A 128 -24.61 6.06 4.11
CA PRO A 128 -24.35 6.07 5.54
C PRO A 128 -23.83 4.73 6.05
N VAL A 129 -22.84 4.78 6.95
CA VAL A 129 -22.32 3.58 7.60
C VAL A 129 -23.29 3.13 8.70
N PRO A 130 -23.72 1.86 8.75
CA PRO A 130 -24.54 1.33 9.83
C PRO A 130 -23.98 1.67 11.22
N GLU A 131 -24.86 2.03 12.16
CA GLU A 131 -24.46 2.47 13.50
C GLU A 131 -23.63 1.42 14.24
N VAL A 132 -23.91 0.14 14.05
CA VAL A 132 -23.15 -0.94 14.71
C VAL A 132 -21.69 -0.97 14.25
N ILE A 133 -21.42 -0.71 12.98
CA ILE A 133 -20.08 -0.65 12.39
C ILE A 133 -19.38 0.63 12.86
N SER A 134 -20.03 1.78 12.72
CA SER A 134 -19.42 3.07 13.10
C SER A 134 -19.12 3.13 14.59
N ASN A 135 -20.03 2.66 15.46
CA ASN A 135 -19.80 2.58 16.90
C ASN A 135 -18.63 1.64 17.25
N SER A 136 -18.49 0.51 16.56
CA SER A 136 -17.38 -0.43 16.77
C SER A 136 -16.04 0.20 16.40
N ILE A 137 -15.95 0.88 15.25
CA ILE A 137 -14.75 1.61 14.81
C ILE A 137 -14.40 2.72 15.81
N CYS A 138 -15.40 3.51 16.23
CA CYS A 138 -15.23 4.61 17.17
C CYS A 138 -14.76 4.12 18.55
N LEU A 139 -15.33 3.02 19.06
CA LEU A 139 -14.93 2.41 20.32
C LEU A 139 -13.47 1.94 20.28
N ALA A 140 -13.07 1.24 19.21
CA ALA A 140 -11.70 0.78 19.05
C ALA A 140 -10.70 1.94 18.92
N TYR A 141 -11.07 3.02 18.20
CA TYR A 141 -10.26 4.23 18.13
C TYR A 141 -10.10 4.92 19.49
N ARG A 142 -11.16 4.97 20.31
CA ARG A 142 -11.06 5.49 21.68
C ARG A 142 -10.11 4.68 22.54
N GLN A 143 -10.15 3.36 22.44
CA GLN A 143 -9.21 2.47 23.14
C GLN A 143 -7.75 2.70 22.67
N LEU A 144 -7.51 2.96 21.39
CA LEU A 144 -6.18 3.40 20.92
C LEU A 144 -5.77 4.73 21.55
N CYS A 145 -6.69 5.70 21.63
CA CYS A 145 -6.42 7.00 22.25
C CYS A 145 -6.13 6.89 23.76
N GLU A 146 -6.72 5.91 24.45
CA GLU A 146 -6.39 5.64 25.87
C GLU A 146 -4.94 5.14 26.02
N GLN A 147 -4.44 4.36 25.05
CA GLN A 147 -3.07 3.84 25.05
C GLN A 147 -2.02 4.88 24.66
N TYR A 148 -2.31 5.72 23.66
CA TYR A 148 -1.32 6.61 23.03
C TYR A 148 -1.56 8.10 23.28
N GLY A 149 -2.69 8.47 23.91
CA GLY A 149 -3.07 9.84 24.20
C GLY A 149 -4.25 10.33 23.36
N LYS A 150 -4.92 11.37 23.88
CA LYS A 150 -6.10 11.97 23.22
C LYS A 150 -5.74 12.49 21.83
N GLY A 151 -6.55 12.15 20.83
CA GLY A 151 -6.36 12.62 19.46
C GLY A 151 -5.22 11.91 18.73
N THR A 152 -4.96 10.66 19.08
CA THR A 152 -3.94 9.81 18.45
C THR A 152 -4.06 9.82 16.92
N ASP A 153 -2.95 10.13 16.23
CA ASP A 153 -2.79 10.00 14.78
C ASP A 153 -2.74 8.53 14.36
N VAL A 154 -3.60 8.16 13.40
CA VAL A 154 -3.68 6.81 12.83
C VAL A 154 -3.53 6.81 11.31
N ALA A 155 -2.98 5.73 10.78
CA ALA A 155 -3.08 5.36 9.38
C ALA A 155 -4.32 4.50 9.18
N VAL A 156 -5.09 4.79 8.14
CA VAL A 156 -6.25 4.00 7.71
C VAL A 156 -5.91 3.39 6.34
N ARG A 157 -5.65 2.08 6.31
CA ARG A 157 -5.08 1.37 5.16
C ARG A 157 -6.01 0.25 4.71
N SER A 158 -6.29 0.20 3.43
CA SER A 158 -7.00 -0.92 2.79
C SER A 158 -6.23 -2.23 2.91
N SER A 159 -6.94 -3.32 3.20
CA SER A 159 -6.43 -4.68 3.40
C SER A 159 -7.35 -5.66 2.65
N ALA A 160 -6.96 -6.12 1.48
CA ALA A 160 -7.83 -6.98 0.67
C ALA A 160 -7.72 -8.45 1.10
N THR A 161 -8.83 -9.18 0.98
CA THR A 161 -8.90 -10.64 1.30
C THR A 161 -8.28 -11.51 0.21
N THR A 162 -8.20 -11.01 -1.01
CA THR A 162 -7.64 -11.68 -2.20
C THR A 162 -6.29 -11.10 -2.64
N GLU A 163 -5.66 -10.27 -1.79
CA GLU A 163 -4.35 -9.65 -2.05
C GLU A 163 -3.21 -10.68 -2.17
N ASP A 164 -3.41 -11.90 -1.65
CA ASP A 164 -2.35 -12.90 -1.47
C ASP A 164 -2.46 -14.13 -2.39
N SER A 165 -3.23 -14.07 -3.49
CA SER A 165 -3.01 -15.07 -4.54
C SER A 165 -1.65 -14.82 -5.19
N GLU A 166 -0.82 -15.86 -5.34
CA GLU A 166 0.57 -15.82 -5.84
C GLU A 166 0.76 -15.17 -7.24
N ASP A 167 -0.35 -14.81 -7.90
CA ASP A 167 -0.41 -14.17 -9.21
C ASP A 167 -1.08 -12.78 -9.19
N ALA A 168 -1.68 -12.33 -8.08
CA ALA A 168 -2.39 -11.05 -7.98
C ALA A 168 -1.65 -10.05 -7.09
N SER A 169 -0.59 -9.44 -7.61
CA SER A 169 -0.01 -8.25 -6.99
C SER A 169 -0.96 -7.06 -7.11
N PHE A 170 -1.94 -6.97 -6.21
CA PHE A 170 -2.76 -5.78 -5.95
C PHE A 170 -1.94 -4.62 -5.33
N ALA A 171 -0.61 -4.79 -5.20
CA ALA A 171 0.32 -3.82 -4.66
C ALA A 171 0.08 -2.42 -5.22
N GLY A 172 -0.30 -1.49 -4.32
CA GLY A 172 -0.48 -0.07 -4.63
C GLY A 172 -1.75 0.28 -5.42
N GLN A 173 -2.75 -0.60 -5.47
CA GLN A 173 -4.03 -0.27 -6.13
C GLN A 173 -5.07 0.37 -5.20
N TYR A 174 -5.02 0.06 -3.91
CA TYR A 174 -6.00 0.56 -2.92
C TYR A 174 -5.42 1.68 -2.06
N GLU A 175 -6.30 2.59 -1.65
CA GLU A 175 -5.90 3.84 -0.99
C GLU A 175 -5.46 3.59 0.46
N SER A 176 -4.46 4.36 0.90
CA SER A 176 -4.02 4.49 2.29
C SER A 176 -4.06 5.95 2.69
N PHE A 177 -4.61 6.23 3.86
CA PHE A 177 -4.72 7.58 4.41
C PHE A 177 -3.87 7.70 5.66
N LEU A 178 -3.01 8.72 5.68
CA LEU A 178 -2.06 8.96 6.77
C LEU A 178 -2.52 10.14 7.62
N ASN A 179 -2.06 10.18 8.87
CA ASN A 179 -2.30 11.30 9.80
C ASN A 179 -3.81 11.63 10.00
N ILE A 180 -4.63 10.59 10.21
CA ILE A 180 -6.06 10.73 10.49
C ILE A 180 -6.30 10.84 11.99
N HIS A 181 -7.20 11.75 12.39
CA HIS A 181 -7.56 12.02 13.78
C HIS A 181 -9.06 12.16 13.97
N GLY A 182 -9.56 11.66 15.10
CA GLY A 182 -10.95 11.81 15.52
C GLY A 182 -11.87 10.74 14.95
N GLU A 183 -12.81 10.31 15.79
CA GLU A 183 -13.76 9.21 15.52
C GLU A 183 -14.45 9.35 14.15
N ASN A 184 -15.07 10.50 13.88
CA ASN A 184 -15.78 10.76 12.63
C ASN A 184 -14.85 10.71 11.40
N SER A 185 -13.61 11.19 11.55
CA SER A 185 -12.64 11.17 10.44
C SER A 185 -12.17 9.75 10.16
N VAL A 186 -11.98 8.92 11.18
CA VAL A 186 -11.62 7.50 11.01
C VAL A 186 -12.73 6.74 10.28
N VAL A 187 -14.00 6.95 10.65
CA VAL A 187 -15.15 6.33 9.95
C VAL A 187 -15.25 6.83 8.49
N LEU A 188 -15.04 8.13 8.25
CA LEU A 188 -15.02 8.68 6.89
C LEU A 188 -13.91 8.03 6.05
N HIS A 189 -12.69 7.93 6.57
CA HIS A 189 -11.57 7.35 5.83
C HIS A 189 -11.67 5.83 5.68
N TRP A 190 -12.32 5.13 6.63
CA TRP A 190 -12.71 3.74 6.45
C TRP A 190 -13.60 3.57 5.21
N ARG A 191 -14.64 4.42 5.07
CA ARG A 191 -15.54 4.40 3.91
C ARG A 191 -14.82 4.78 2.61
N LYS A 192 -13.86 5.71 2.65
CA LYS A 192 -12.99 6.01 1.50
C LYS A 192 -12.11 4.83 1.11
N CYS A 193 -11.56 4.08 2.07
CA CYS A 193 -10.85 2.83 1.76
C CYS A 193 -11.78 1.85 1.04
N VAL A 194 -13.00 1.63 1.53
CA VAL A 194 -14.01 0.80 0.84
C VAL A 194 -14.28 1.31 -0.58
N ALA A 195 -14.44 2.62 -0.76
CA ALA A 195 -14.63 3.22 -2.09
C ALA A 195 -13.43 2.99 -3.02
N SER A 196 -12.21 2.87 -2.50
CA SER A 196 -11.01 2.62 -3.32
C SER A 196 -11.06 1.29 -4.09
N GLN A 197 -11.90 0.34 -3.65
CA GLN A 197 -12.17 -0.90 -4.39
C GLN A 197 -12.82 -0.65 -5.77
N PHE A 198 -13.51 0.47 -5.91
CA PHE A 198 -14.28 0.86 -7.10
C PHE A 198 -13.59 1.92 -7.94
N THR A 199 -12.27 2.10 -7.81
CA THR A 199 -11.50 2.91 -8.76
C THR A 199 -11.52 2.27 -10.14
N GLU A 200 -11.44 3.07 -11.20
CA GLU A 200 -11.38 2.59 -12.59
C GLU A 200 -10.32 1.51 -12.76
N ARG A 201 -9.12 1.75 -12.22
CA ARG A 201 -8.00 0.79 -12.24
C ARG A 201 -8.34 -0.52 -11.53
N ALA A 202 -8.95 -0.47 -10.34
CA ALA A 202 -9.29 -1.65 -9.57
C ALA A 202 -10.44 -2.45 -10.20
N ILE A 203 -11.44 -1.78 -10.79
CA ILE A 203 -12.55 -2.45 -11.49
C ILE A 203 -12.01 -3.14 -12.75
N CYS A 204 -11.28 -2.43 -13.62
CA CYS A 204 -10.73 -3.01 -14.83
C CYS A 204 -9.82 -4.21 -14.52
N TYR A 205 -8.94 -4.10 -13.53
CA TYR A 205 -8.06 -5.21 -13.13
C TYR A 205 -8.83 -6.47 -12.71
N GLN A 206 -9.92 -6.32 -11.95
CA GLN A 206 -10.73 -7.45 -11.50
C GLN A 206 -11.49 -8.07 -12.67
N LEU A 207 -12.10 -7.25 -13.53
CA LEU A 207 -12.84 -7.73 -14.70
C LEU A 207 -11.92 -8.43 -15.74
N ASP A 208 -10.71 -7.91 -15.97
CA ASP A 208 -9.68 -8.51 -16.84
C ASP A 208 -9.31 -9.95 -16.42
N ARG A 209 -9.46 -10.26 -15.13
CA ARG A 209 -9.18 -11.57 -14.55
C ARG A 209 -10.43 -12.42 -14.34
N GLY A 210 -11.60 -11.95 -14.80
CA GLY A 210 -12.88 -12.62 -14.57
C GLY A 210 -13.30 -12.67 -13.10
N MET A 211 -12.81 -11.76 -12.28
CA MET A 211 -13.18 -11.64 -10.86
C MET A 211 -14.37 -10.67 -10.72
N ASP A 212 -15.31 -11.00 -9.84
CA ASP A 212 -16.42 -10.09 -9.46
C ASP A 212 -15.90 -9.06 -8.44
N PRO A 213 -15.93 -7.74 -8.75
CA PRO A 213 -15.48 -6.70 -7.84
C PRO A 213 -16.19 -6.67 -6.48
N LEU A 214 -17.39 -7.24 -6.38
CA LEU A 214 -18.16 -7.33 -5.13
C LEU A 214 -17.95 -8.64 -4.37
N ALA A 215 -17.31 -9.65 -4.97
CA ALA A 215 -17.13 -10.95 -4.34
C ALA A 215 -16.04 -10.96 -3.26
N SER A 216 -15.07 -10.05 -3.34
CA SER A 216 -13.96 -9.95 -2.38
C SER A 216 -14.20 -8.81 -1.39
N PRO A 217 -14.43 -9.09 -0.09
CA PRO A 217 -14.53 -8.05 0.91
C PRO A 217 -13.23 -7.25 1.04
N LEU A 218 -13.33 -5.93 1.15
CA LEU A 218 -12.22 -5.06 1.50
C LEU A 218 -12.24 -4.77 3.00
N CYS A 219 -11.24 -5.28 3.71
CA CYS A 219 -11.01 -4.97 5.12
C CYS A 219 -10.18 -3.68 5.23
N VAL A 220 -10.15 -3.09 6.41
CA VAL A 220 -9.38 -1.85 6.66
C VAL A 220 -8.61 -1.97 7.96
N VAL A 221 -7.32 -1.73 7.89
CA VAL A 221 -6.40 -1.62 9.02
C VAL A 221 -6.40 -0.18 9.52
N VAL A 222 -6.60 0.01 10.83
CA VAL A 222 -6.42 1.28 11.53
C VAL A 222 -5.28 1.09 12.53
N MET A 223 -4.16 1.76 12.31
CA MET A 223 -2.95 1.58 13.14
C MET A 223 -2.37 2.92 13.60
N LYS A 224 -1.74 2.92 14.77
CA LYS A 224 -1.01 4.09 15.27
C LYS A 224 0.06 4.52 14.25
N MET A 225 0.07 5.81 13.90
CA MET A 225 1.14 6.38 13.08
C MET A 225 2.46 6.44 13.85
N VAL A 226 3.55 6.16 13.14
CA VAL A 226 4.92 6.40 13.62
C VAL A 226 5.33 7.80 13.17
N ARG A 227 5.97 8.60 14.04
CA ARG A 227 6.38 9.98 13.70
C ARG A 227 7.61 10.04 12.79
N SER A 228 7.60 9.29 11.69
CA SER A 228 8.65 9.32 10.67
C SER A 228 8.64 10.58 9.82
N ASP A 229 7.56 11.37 9.86
CA ASP A 229 7.54 12.75 9.37
C ASP A 229 8.67 13.61 9.97
N GLN A 230 9.13 13.27 11.18
CA GLN A 230 10.23 13.94 11.88
C GLN A 230 11.57 13.17 11.81
N ALA A 231 11.64 12.09 11.03
CA ALA A 231 12.84 11.27 10.91
C ALA A 231 12.91 10.63 9.52
N SER A 232 12.92 9.30 9.47
CA SER A 232 13.09 8.52 8.25
C SER A 232 12.19 7.29 8.24
N SER A 233 11.97 6.78 7.05
CA SER A 233 11.24 5.53 6.80
C SER A 233 11.79 4.88 5.55
N GLY A 234 11.30 3.68 5.25
CA GLY A 234 11.63 3.03 4.00
C GLY A 234 11.22 1.58 3.93
N VAL A 235 11.93 0.85 3.07
CA VAL A 235 11.65 -0.55 2.77
C VAL A 235 12.89 -1.39 3.01
N MET A 236 12.69 -2.67 3.31
CA MET A 236 13.73 -3.68 3.38
C MET A 236 13.32 -4.90 2.59
N PHE A 237 14.28 -5.47 1.88
CA PHE A 237 14.15 -6.77 1.28
C PHE A 237 15.13 -7.71 1.97
N THR A 238 14.67 -8.89 2.38
CA THR A 238 15.56 -9.90 2.95
C THR A 238 16.32 -10.68 1.87
N ILE A 239 16.31 -10.19 0.63
CA ILE A 239 17.17 -10.61 -0.47
C ILE A 239 17.61 -9.36 -1.22
N ASP A 240 18.57 -9.47 -2.12
CA ASP A 240 18.82 -8.43 -3.10
C ASP A 240 17.65 -8.36 -4.11
N PRO A 241 16.85 -7.28 -4.13
CA PRO A 241 15.71 -7.17 -5.03
C PRO A 241 16.12 -7.07 -6.51
N ASP A 242 17.39 -6.76 -6.79
CA ASP A 242 17.91 -6.81 -8.14
C ASP A 242 18.39 -8.22 -8.45
N SER A 243 19.47 -8.72 -7.86
CA SER A 243 20.04 -10.01 -8.30
C SER A 243 19.26 -11.25 -7.85
N GLY A 244 18.44 -11.16 -6.79
CA GLY A 244 17.85 -12.31 -6.10
C GLY A 244 18.81 -13.00 -5.13
N HIS A 245 19.99 -12.42 -4.85
CA HIS A 245 20.94 -12.98 -3.90
C HIS A 245 20.39 -12.94 -2.47
N ASP A 246 20.33 -14.11 -1.82
CA ASP A 246 19.72 -14.31 -0.50
C ASP A 246 20.67 -14.09 0.68
N GLY A 247 21.97 -13.86 0.43
CA GLY A 247 22.98 -13.64 1.47
C GLY A 247 22.98 -12.25 2.09
N VAL A 248 22.07 -11.37 1.69
CA VAL A 248 22.03 -9.96 2.10
C VAL A 248 20.64 -9.50 2.51
N VAL A 249 20.59 -8.49 3.39
CA VAL A 249 19.39 -7.66 3.58
C VAL A 249 19.64 -6.32 2.89
N HIS A 250 18.77 -5.95 1.96
CA HIS A 250 18.79 -4.64 1.32
C HIS A 250 17.88 -3.69 2.10
N ILE A 251 18.39 -2.55 2.55
CA ILE A 251 17.65 -1.53 3.29
C ILE A 251 17.65 -0.25 2.46
N ALA A 252 16.48 0.28 2.14
CA ALA A 252 16.31 1.59 1.54
C ALA A 252 15.71 2.57 2.57
N ALA A 253 16.22 3.80 2.62
CA ALA A 253 15.80 4.81 3.59
C ALA A 253 15.73 6.22 2.98
N SER A 254 14.66 6.96 3.26
CA SER A 254 14.55 8.40 2.97
C SER A 254 13.90 9.13 4.14
N TYR A 255 13.92 10.46 4.10
CA TYR A 255 13.30 11.29 5.12
C TYR A 255 11.78 11.35 4.99
N GLY A 256 11.10 11.51 6.13
CA GLY A 256 9.64 11.65 6.18
C GLY A 256 8.89 10.33 6.15
N LEU A 257 7.59 10.41 5.83
CA LEU A 257 6.69 9.27 5.69
C LEU A 257 7.05 8.40 4.47
N GLY A 258 6.79 7.09 4.56
CA GLY A 258 7.32 6.09 3.62
C GLY A 258 6.67 6.06 2.24
N GLU A 259 5.56 6.79 2.06
CA GLU A 259 4.75 6.77 0.84
C GLU A 259 5.57 7.11 -0.42
N LEU A 260 6.46 8.10 -0.36
CA LEU A 260 7.28 8.51 -1.52
C LEU A 260 8.27 7.42 -1.96
N ILE A 261 8.82 6.65 -1.02
CA ILE A 261 9.75 5.55 -1.33
C ILE A 261 8.97 4.40 -1.95
N VAL A 262 7.81 4.05 -1.37
CA VAL A 262 6.95 2.97 -1.89
C VAL A 262 6.46 3.28 -3.31
N GLN A 263 6.17 4.55 -3.60
CA GLN A 263 5.79 5.02 -4.94
C GLN A 263 6.97 5.17 -5.92
N GLY A 264 8.21 5.09 -5.43
CA GLY A 264 9.42 5.29 -6.24
C GLY A 264 9.61 6.72 -6.73
N THR A 265 9.06 7.72 -6.03
CA THR A 265 9.15 9.14 -6.42
C THR A 265 10.37 9.84 -5.84
N VAL A 266 11.01 9.26 -4.83
CA VAL A 266 12.27 9.75 -4.23
C VAL A 266 13.36 8.69 -4.36
N SER A 267 14.60 9.09 -4.64
CA SER A 267 15.76 8.18 -4.59
C SER A 267 16.30 8.08 -3.15
N PRO A 268 16.13 6.92 -2.47
CA PRO A 268 16.54 6.73 -1.09
C PRO A 268 18.04 6.42 -0.96
N ASP A 269 18.57 6.55 0.24
CA ASP A 269 19.81 5.87 0.60
C ASP A 269 19.59 4.36 0.58
N THR A 270 20.61 3.60 0.15
CA THR A 270 20.58 2.14 0.24
C THR A 270 21.76 1.61 1.03
N TYR A 271 21.51 0.53 1.78
CA TYR A 271 22.46 -0.16 2.62
C TYR A 271 22.29 -1.66 2.41
N THR A 272 23.37 -2.35 2.05
CA THR A 272 23.39 -3.80 1.90
C THR A 272 24.08 -4.42 3.09
N VAL A 273 23.35 -5.16 3.92
CA VAL A 273 23.86 -5.81 5.13
C VAL A 273 24.12 -7.29 4.85
N TRP A 274 25.28 -7.81 5.27
CA TRP A 274 25.60 -9.23 5.12
C TRP A 274 24.93 -10.06 6.23
N LYS A 275 24.08 -11.03 5.83
CA LYS A 275 23.28 -11.83 6.77
C LYS A 275 24.12 -12.72 7.67
N GLU A 276 25.04 -13.48 7.10
CA GLU A 276 25.86 -14.43 7.87
C GLU A 276 26.75 -13.70 8.88
N GLY A 277 27.25 -12.51 8.52
CA GLY A 277 27.96 -11.63 9.44
C GLY A 277 27.07 -11.21 10.60
N LEU A 278 25.84 -10.76 10.32
CA LEU A 278 24.88 -10.38 11.35
C LEU A 278 24.57 -11.53 12.32
N LEU A 279 24.33 -12.74 11.81
CA LEU A 279 24.07 -13.94 12.62
C LEU A 279 25.26 -14.35 13.51
N LYS A 280 26.49 -14.05 13.07
CA LYS A 280 27.73 -14.33 13.82
C LYS A 280 28.21 -13.14 14.67
N ASP A 281 27.36 -12.13 14.89
CA ASP A 281 27.67 -10.85 15.56
C ASP A 281 28.90 -10.12 14.97
N LYS A 282 29.13 -10.29 13.67
CA LYS A 282 30.13 -9.60 12.85
C LYS A 282 29.42 -8.71 11.84
N PHE A 283 28.63 -7.77 12.36
CA PHE A 283 27.83 -6.87 11.55
C PHE A 283 28.69 -6.10 10.55
N ALA A 284 28.29 -6.14 9.27
CA ALA A 284 28.94 -5.41 8.21
C ALA A 284 27.89 -4.91 7.21
N ILE A 285 28.01 -3.64 6.84
CA ILE A 285 27.35 -3.09 5.67
C ILE A 285 28.36 -3.17 4.52
N VAL A 286 28.11 -4.09 3.59
CA VAL A 286 29.04 -4.41 2.49
C VAL A 286 28.98 -3.43 1.34
N HIS A 287 27.85 -2.72 1.20
CA HIS A 287 27.66 -1.68 0.19
C HIS A 287 26.71 -0.60 0.71
N ARG A 288 26.94 0.66 0.33
CA ARG A 288 26.05 1.79 0.59
C ARG A 288 26.00 2.70 -0.62
N HIS A 289 24.83 3.28 -0.88
CA HIS A 289 24.65 4.31 -1.89
C HIS A 289 23.83 5.46 -1.30
N LEU A 290 24.33 6.69 -1.47
CA LEU A 290 23.66 7.90 -0.97
C LEU A 290 22.65 8.37 -2.01
N GLY A 291 21.37 8.38 -1.66
CA GLY A 291 20.28 8.86 -2.51
C GLY A 291 20.14 10.38 -2.51
N SER A 292 19.41 10.91 -3.50
CA SER A 292 19.12 12.35 -3.60
C SER A 292 18.34 12.87 -2.39
N LYS A 293 17.39 12.06 -1.89
CA LYS A 293 16.48 12.40 -0.80
C LYS A 293 15.94 13.82 -0.93
N ASP A 294 15.57 14.21 -2.14
CA ASP A 294 15.28 15.59 -2.52
C ASP A 294 13.91 16.08 -2.05
N GLN A 295 13.00 15.14 -1.77
CA GLN A 295 11.67 15.40 -1.25
C GLN A 295 11.38 14.51 -0.04
N ARG A 296 10.55 15.01 0.87
CA ARG A 296 10.00 14.25 2.00
C ARG A 296 8.51 14.55 2.14
N MET A 297 7.76 13.54 2.60
CA MET A 297 6.36 13.72 3.00
C MET A 297 6.29 13.91 4.51
N VAL A 298 5.61 14.96 4.95
CA VAL A 298 5.46 15.33 6.37
C VAL A 298 4.00 15.63 6.70
N TYR A 299 3.69 15.77 7.99
CA TYR A 299 2.36 16.19 8.41
C TYR A 299 2.09 17.63 7.94
N ALA A 300 0.89 17.87 7.43
CA ALA A 300 0.50 19.21 7.05
C ALA A 300 0.26 20.07 8.30
N SER A 301 0.69 21.33 8.25
CA SER A 301 0.44 22.33 9.30
C SER A 301 -0.74 23.26 9.00
N ASP A 302 -1.35 23.14 7.81
CA ASP A 302 -2.42 24.03 7.34
C ASP A 302 -3.81 23.69 7.89
N GLY A 303 -3.95 22.56 8.59
CA GLY A 303 -5.21 22.09 9.17
C GLY A 303 -6.25 21.64 8.14
N VAL A 304 -5.91 21.63 6.85
CA VAL A 304 -6.80 21.22 5.75
C VAL A 304 -6.37 19.87 5.20
N ARG A 305 -5.09 19.74 4.88
CA ARG A 305 -4.51 18.49 4.38
C ARG A 305 -4.04 17.65 5.57
N ALA A 306 -3.95 16.34 5.38
CA ALA A 306 -3.35 15.46 6.37
C ALA A 306 -1.81 15.47 6.25
N THR A 307 -1.31 15.49 5.01
CA THR A 307 0.13 15.47 4.69
C THR A 307 0.47 16.46 3.58
N ILE A 308 1.74 16.85 3.51
CA ILE A 308 2.32 17.63 2.41
C ILE A 308 3.65 17.03 1.97
N VAL A 309 4.03 17.29 0.73
CA VAL A 309 5.37 17.01 0.22
C VAL A 309 6.15 18.32 0.18
N GLU A 310 7.34 18.30 0.75
CA GLU A 310 8.26 19.44 0.77
C GLU A 310 9.66 19.02 0.31
N GLU A 311 10.45 20.00 -0.13
CA GLU A 311 11.85 19.77 -0.46
C GLU A 311 12.69 19.60 0.80
N VAL A 312 13.60 18.62 0.78
CA VAL A 312 14.58 18.44 1.85
C VAL A 312 15.69 19.49 1.70
N PRO A 313 16.15 20.16 2.77
CA PRO A 313 17.28 21.08 2.67
C PRO A 313 18.55 20.42 2.13
N PHE A 314 19.30 21.11 1.28
CA PHE A 314 20.50 20.55 0.63
C PHE A 314 21.56 20.03 1.62
N SER A 315 21.65 20.64 2.81
CA SER A 315 22.51 20.17 3.90
C SER A 315 22.14 18.76 4.36
N GLU A 316 20.86 18.47 4.55
CA GLU A 316 20.35 17.16 5.02
C GLU A 316 20.43 16.09 3.93
N ARG A 317 20.32 16.47 2.64
CA ARG A 317 20.41 15.52 1.51
C ARG A 317 21.73 14.76 1.46
N ARG A 318 22.81 15.38 1.96
CA ARG A 318 24.16 14.80 1.99
C ARG A 318 24.39 13.86 3.17
N ASP A 319 23.52 13.90 4.16
CA ASP A 319 23.61 13.02 5.32
C ASP A 319 22.97 11.66 5.03
N TRP A 320 23.45 10.64 5.75
CA TRP A 320 22.84 9.32 5.73
C TRP A 320 21.56 9.32 6.57
N ALA A 321 20.46 8.85 5.99
CA ALA A 321 19.16 8.75 6.67
C ALA A 321 19.16 7.77 7.86
N LEU A 322 20.14 6.86 7.92
CA LEU A 322 20.32 5.87 8.97
C LEU A 322 21.77 5.78 9.45
N SER A 323 21.93 5.59 10.75
CA SER A 323 23.19 5.19 11.35
C SER A 323 23.47 3.70 11.19
N SER A 324 24.74 3.29 11.33
CA SER A 324 25.13 1.88 11.28
C SER A 324 24.40 1.01 12.32
N GLU A 325 24.13 1.54 13.52
CA GLU A 325 23.39 0.84 14.57
C GLU A 325 21.91 0.65 14.23
N GLU A 326 21.29 1.64 13.60
CA GLU A 326 19.91 1.53 13.12
C GLU A 326 19.81 0.51 11.99
N CYS A 327 20.75 0.49 11.05
CA CYS A 327 20.84 -0.55 10.04
C CYS A 327 21.00 -1.95 10.66
N LYS A 328 21.82 -2.10 11.72
CA LYS A 328 21.96 -3.37 12.45
C LYS A 328 20.63 -3.79 13.09
N ARG A 329 19.89 -2.86 13.71
CA ARG A 329 18.57 -3.13 14.32
C ARG A 329 17.52 -3.52 13.29
N LEU A 330 17.41 -2.76 12.21
CA LEU A 330 16.52 -3.03 11.09
C LEU A 330 16.80 -4.40 10.47
N ALA A 331 18.06 -4.71 10.16
CA ALA A 331 18.44 -6.01 9.62
C ALA A 331 18.14 -7.18 10.58
N ASN A 332 18.31 -6.98 11.89
CA ASN A 332 17.92 -7.99 12.88
C ASN A 332 16.41 -8.24 12.90
N MET A 333 15.58 -7.20 12.83
CA MET A 333 14.13 -7.36 12.73
C MET A 333 13.76 -8.08 11.44
N ALA A 334 14.38 -7.70 10.31
CA ALA A 334 14.14 -8.31 9.01
C ALA A 334 14.46 -9.82 9.01
N LEU A 335 15.59 -10.24 9.60
CA LEU A 335 15.94 -11.66 9.72
C LEU A 335 14.98 -12.43 10.63
N ARG A 336 14.48 -11.83 11.71
CA ARG A 336 13.48 -12.48 12.59
C ARG A 336 12.17 -12.70 11.85
N ILE A 337 11.73 -11.71 11.07
CA ILE A 337 10.54 -11.82 10.22
C ILE A 337 10.76 -12.92 9.16
N GLU A 338 11.85 -12.87 8.38
CA GLU A 338 12.17 -13.92 7.39
C GLU A 338 12.20 -15.32 8.02
N HIS A 339 12.83 -15.48 9.18
CA HIS A 339 12.89 -16.76 9.87
C HIS A 339 11.50 -17.27 10.29
N HIS A 340 10.62 -16.37 10.75
CA HIS A 340 9.26 -16.69 11.16
C HIS A 340 8.38 -17.15 9.99
N TYR A 341 8.47 -16.46 8.86
CA TYR A 341 7.70 -16.79 7.65
C TYR A 341 8.34 -17.90 6.81
N GLY A 342 9.65 -18.16 6.99
CA GLY A 342 10.39 -19.19 6.27
C GLY A 342 10.65 -18.87 4.81
N MET A 343 10.56 -17.60 4.41
CA MET A 343 10.70 -17.14 3.02
C MET A 343 11.22 -15.71 2.95
N PRO A 344 11.78 -15.28 1.80
CA PRO A 344 12.12 -13.88 1.54
C PRO A 344 10.96 -12.92 1.77
N MET A 345 11.26 -11.76 2.36
CA MET A 345 10.25 -10.77 2.76
C MET A 345 10.55 -9.38 2.21
N ASP A 346 9.49 -8.67 1.82
CA ASP A 346 9.41 -7.23 1.56
C ASP A 346 8.75 -6.55 2.77
N ILE A 347 9.47 -5.64 3.42
CA ILE A 347 9.16 -5.10 4.74
C ILE A 347 9.20 -3.58 4.71
N GLU A 348 8.10 -2.93 5.07
CA GLU A 348 8.05 -1.48 5.27
C GLU A 348 8.37 -1.16 6.74
N TRP A 349 9.18 -0.13 6.97
CA TRP A 349 9.58 0.31 8.30
C TRP A 349 9.54 1.82 8.45
N ALA A 350 9.42 2.29 9.69
CA ALA A 350 9.40 3.70 10.05
C ALA A 350 10.20 3.94 11.33
N LYS A 351 10.96 5.04 11.37
CA LYS A 351 11.63 5.54 12.57
C LYS A 351 10.76 6.63 13.21
N ASP A 352 10.46 6.49 14.48
CA ASP A 352 9.78 7.54 15.24
C ASP A 352 10.78 8.66 15.55
N GLY A 353 10.55 9.88 15.05
CA GLY A 353 11.43 11.01 15.28
C GLY A 353 11.38 11.59 16.69
N VAL A 354 10.35 11.25 17.49
CA VAL A 354 10.23 11.70 18.88
C VAL A 354 10.91 10.73 19.82
N ALA A 355 10.63 9.44 19.68
CA ALA A 355 11.16 8.39 20.55
C ALA A 355 12.48 7.78 20.06
N GLY A 356 12.86 8.00 18.79
CA GLY A 356 14.05 7.39 18.17
C GLY A 356 13.95 5.87 17.96
N ARG A 357 12.74 5.30 18.06
CA ARG A 357 12.49 3.86 17.93
C ARG A 357 12.16 3.48 16.49
N LEU A 358 12.54 2.28 16.09
CA LEU A 358 12.25 1.72 14.77
C LEU A 358 11.06 0.77 14.87
N PHE A 359 10.17 0.84 13.90
CA PHE A 359 8.96 0.05 13.83
C PHE A 359 8.81 -0.59 12.46
N ILE A 360 8.26 -1.80 12.42
CA ILE A 360 7.79 -2.45 11.21
C ILE A 360 6.32 -2.10 11.02
N VAL A 361 5.97 -1.56 9.84
CA VAL A 361 4.62 -1.07 9.53
C VAL A 361 3.90 -1.92 8.48
N GLN A 362 4.62 -2.82 7.80
CA GLN A 362 4.06 -3.84 6.91
C GLN A 362 5.12 -4.91 6.64
N ALA A 363 4.71 -6.16 6.43
CA ALA A 363 5.56 -7.20 5.87
C ALA A 363 4.74 -8.11 4.96
N ARG A 364 5.34 -8.53 3.84
CA ARG A 364 4.75 -9.49 2.91
C ARG A 364 5.83 -10.35 2.25
N PRO A 365 5.49 -11.54 1.73
CA PRO A 365 6.43 -12.33 0.94
C PRO A 365 7.00 -11.55 -0.26
N GLU A 366 8.28 -11.75 -0.56
CA GLU A 366 8.90 -11.29 -1.80
C GLU A 366 8.56 -12.28 -2.92
N THR A 367 7.91 -11.81 -3.99
CA THR A 367 7.36 -12.68 -5.05
C THR A 367 8.06 -12.55 -6.41
N VAL A 368 8.93 -11.55 -6.61
CA VAL A 368 9.61 -11.32 -7.89
C VAL A 368 10.64 -12.41 -8.15
N HIS A 369 11.40 -12.82 -7.13
CA HIS A 369 12.45 -13.83 -7.30
C HIS A 369 11.99 -15.24 -6.92
N ALA A 370 10.87 -15.39 -6.22
CA ALA A 370 10.30 -16.69 -5.83
C ALA A 370 10.06 -17.65 -7.01
N LYS A 371 9.83 -17.13 -8.24
CA LYS A 371 9.59 -17.92 -9.45
C LYS A 371 10.83 -18.14 -10.33
N THR A 372 11.99 -17.57 -9.96
CA THR A 372 13.17 -17.58 -10.85
C THR A 372 14.09 -18.74 -10.50
N SER A 373 14.09 -19.78 -11.33
CA SER A 373 15.12 -20.82 -11.33
C SER A 373 16.52 -20.19 -11.25
N HIS A 374 17.43 -20.76 -10.45
CA HIS A 374 18.83 -20.32 -10.23
C HIS A 374 19.67 -20.24 -11.53
N GLY A 375 19.36 -19.31 -12.42
CA GLY A 375 20.07 -19.03 -13.65
C GLY A 375 20.40 -17.54 -13.72
N LEU A 376 21.68 -17.21 -13.86
CA LEU A 376 22.13 -15.84 -14.06
C LEU A 376 21.74 -15.39 -15.48
N ILE A 377 20.66 -14.61 -15.61
CA ILE A 377 20.27 -14.01 -16.90
C ILE A 377 21.08 -12.73 -17.09
N ARG A 378 22.06 -12.77 -18.01
CA ARG A 378 22.85 -11.61 -18.40
C ARG A 378 22.19 -10.91 -19.59
N TYR A 379 21.88 -9.62 -19.43
CA TYR A 379 21.45 -8.76 -20.52
C TYR A 379 22.67 -8.03 -21.10
N GLU A 380 22.87 -8.11 -22.41
CA GLU A 380 23.94 -7.41 -23.12
C GLU A 380 23.35 -6.47 -24.17
N MET A 381 23.98 -5.32 -24.39
CA MET A 381 23.67 -4.47 -25.54
C MET A 381 24.14 -5.16 -26.82
N ASP A 382 23.36 -5.02 -27.89
CA ASP A 382 23.76 -5.49 -29.21
C ASP A 382 25.13 -4.89 -29.59
N ARG A 383 26.07 -5.74 -30.03
CA ARG A 383 27.46 -5.31 -30.32
C ARG A 383 27.52 -4.24 -31.41
N ALA A 384 26.66 -4.29 -32.43
CA ALA A 384 26.63 -3.27 -33.47
C ALA A 384 26.05 -1.95 -32.95
N LEU A 385 25.23 -1.95 -31.90
CA LEU A 385 24.88 -0.74 -31.18
C LEU A 385 26.08 -0.19 -30.39
N ILE A 386 26.79 -1.04 -29.65
CA ILE A 386 27.99 -0.66 -28.88
C ILE A 386 29.04 -0.02 -29.78
N ASP A 387 29.33 -0.61 -30.94
CA ASP A 387 30.32 -0.10 -31.90
C ASP A 387 29.95 1.26 -32.49
N ARG A 388 28.65 1.60 -32.51
CA ARG A 388 28.15 2.91 -32.95
C ARG A 388 28.13 3.96 -31.83
N LEU A 389 28.19 3.55 -30.57
CA LEU A 389 28.27 4.47 -29.43
C LEU A 389 29.67 5.08 -29.37
N LYS A 390 29.75 6.41 -29.26
CA LYS A 390 31.04 7.09 -29.06
C LYS A 390 31.64 6.66 -27.71
N LYS A 391 32.96 6.51 -27.63
CA LYS A 391 33.68 6.43 -26.34
C LYS A 391 33.31 7.66 -25.51
N ASP A 392 33.04 7.47 -24.21
CA ASP A 392 32.59 8.49 -23.25
C ASP A 392 31.20 9.10 -23.51
N SER A 393 30.26 8.31 -24.04
CA SER A 393 28.90 8.74 -24.40
C SER A 393 27.85 8.68 -23.27
N VAL A 394 28.28 8.59 -22.01
CA VAL A 394 27.33 8.65 -20.88
C VAL A 394 26.84 10.09 -20.73
N LEU A 395 25.71 10.39 -21.35
CA LEU A 395 25.09 11.73 -21.32
C LEU A 395 24.36 12.01 -20.00
N ALA A 396 23.85 10.97 -19.35
CA ALA A 396 23.16 11.03 -18.06
C ALA A 396 23.29 9.69 -17.33
N THR A 397 23.17 9.73 -16.01
CA THR A 397 23.08 8.53 -15.14
C THR A 397 21.87 8.66 -14.23
N GLY A 398 21.35 7.54 -13.75
CA GLY A 398 20.19 7.49 -12.88
C GLY A 398 20.05 6.13 -12.20
N GLN A 399 19.00 5.98 -11.41
CA GLN A 399 18.70 4.72 -10.73
C GLN A 399 18.19 3.68 -11.74
N ALA A 400 18.71 2.46 -11.67
CA ALA A 400 18.23 1.36 -12.51
C ALA A 400 16.83 0.94 -12.06
N VAL A 401 15.89 0.86 -13.01
CA VAL A 401 14.55 0.30 -12.79
C VAL A 401 14.43 -0.95 -13.66
N GLY A 402 14.64 -2.12 -13.04
CA GLY A 402 14.67 -3.42 -13.72
C GLY A 402 16.02 -3.75 -14.38
N LYS A 403 16.08 -4.93 -15.01
CA LYS A 403 17.33 -5.53 -15.52
C LYS A 403 17.56 -5.37 -17.03
N ARG A 404 16.58 -4.82 -17.75
CA ARG A 404 16.56 -4.83 -19.22
C ARG A 404 17.22 -3.60 -19.81
N ILE A 405 17.70 -3.76 -21.04
CA ILE A 405 18.25 -2.66 -21.83
C ILE A 405 17.19 -2.23 -22.85
N GLY A 406 16.87 -0.95 -22.87
CA GLY A 406 16.00 -0.33 -23.88
C GLY A 406 16.81 0.43 -24.92
N SER A 407 16.44 0.30 -26.19
CA SER A 407 17.00 1.12 -27.28
C SER A 407 15.90 1.57 -28.23
N GLY A 408 15.92 2.83 -28.66
CA GLY A 408 14.96 3.34 -29.62
C GLY A 408 14.94 4.87 -29.69
N PRO A 409 14.18 5.45 -30.63
CA PRO A 409 13.99 6.89 -30.70
C PRO A 409 13.22 7.39 -29.47
N ILE A 410 13.75 8.42 -28.80
CA ILE A 410 13.06 9.11 -27.71
C ILE A 410 11.85 9.84 -28.29
N ARG A 411 10.70 9.73 -27.60
CA ARG A 411 9.48 10.48 -27.94
C ARG A 411 9.06 11.29 -26.73
N THR A 412 8.88 12.58 -26.96
CA THR A 412 8.39 13.53 -25.96
C THR A 412 6.90 13.74 -26.15
N TYR A 413 6.16 13.77 -25.06
CA TYR A 413 4.72 14.05 -25.05
C TYR A 413 4.46 15.27 -24.17
N GLY A 414 3.60 16.18 -24.63
CA GLY A 414 3.25 17.40 -23.91
C GLY A 414 2.19 17.19 -22.84
N SER A 415 1.45 16.08 -22.88
CA SER A 415 0.44 15.73 -21.89
C SER A 415 0.18 14.22 -21.83
N TYR A 416 -0.40 13.74 -20.73
CA TYR A 416 -0.82 12.34 -20.59
C TYR A 416 -1.88 11.94 -21.63
N LYS A 417 -2.78 12.86 -21.99
CA LYS A 417 -3.77 12.63 -23.06
C LYS A 417 -3.09 12.30 -24.40
N GLU A 418 -2.01 13.00 -24.73
CA GLU A 418 -1.25 12.74 -25.95
C GLU A 418 -0.57 11.36 -25.92
N VAL A 419 -0.10 10.91 -24.75
CA VAL A 419 0.47 9.56 -24.57
C VAL A 419 -0.57 8.50 -24.94
N LEU A 420 -1.80 8.63 -24.43
CA LEU A 420 -2.90 7.68 -24.68
C LEU A 420 -3.29 7.64 -26.17
N GLU A 421 -3.49 8.81 -26.78
CA GLU A 421 -3.87 8.91 -28.20
C GLU A 421 -2.80 8.31 -29.13
N ARG A 422 -1.52 8.61 -28.88
CA ARG A 422 -0.41 8.11 -29.69
C ARG A 422 -0.14 6.63 -29.47
N ARG A 423 -0.36 6.11 -28.25
CA ARG A 423 -0.27 4.67 -27.95
C ARG A 423 -1.34 3.88 -28.71
N ARG A 424 -2.58 4.38 -28.74
CA ARG A 424 -3.68 3.80 -29.56
C ARG A 424 -3.32 3.79 -31.04
N ALA A 425 -2.79 4.89 -31.57
CA ALA A 425 -2.34 4.97 -32.96
C ALA A 425 -1.20 3.98 -33.29
N LEU A 426 -0.33 3.69 -32.32
CA LEU A 426 0.77 2.74 -32.49
C LEU A 426 0.27 1.29 -32.50
N GLN A 427 -0.61 0.93 -31.57
CA GLN A 427 -1.21 -0.42 -31.53
C GLN A 427 -2.00 -0.70 -32.81
N LYS A 428 -2.76 0.28 -33.32
CA LYS A 428 -3.44 0.17 -34.62
C LYS A 428 -2.52 0.09 -35.84
N ARG A 429 -1.24 0.47 -35.71
CA ARG A 429 -0.23 0.32 -36.77
C ARG A 429 0.56 -0.99 -36.69
N LEU A 430 0.53 -1.65 -35.53
CA LEU A 430 1.27 -2.88 -35.25
C LEU A 430 0.38 -4.12 -35.32
N ALA A 431 -0.92 -3.97 -35.08
CA ALA A 431 -1.98 -4.89 -35.54
C ALA A 431 -2.19 -4.70 -37.05
#